data_AF-A0A3C1PTK7-F1
#
_entry.id   AF-A0A3C1PTK7-F1
#
_cell.length_a   1.000
_cell.length_b   1.000
_cell.length_c   1.000
_cell.angle_alpha   90.00
_cell.angle_beta   90.00
_cell.angle_gamma   90.00
#
_symmetry.space_group_name_H-M   'P 1'
#
loop_
_entity.id
_entity.type
_entity.pdbx_description
1 polymer ?
#
loop_
_entity_poly.entity_id
_entity_poly.type
_entity_poly.pdbx_seq_one_letter_code
_entity_poly.pdbx_strand_id
1 'polypeptide(L)'
;MSKKLDRRSFLKGATATAAASSLGFPALVNAGGHGGTTLKVQAAWGGGIFLENAQAYVDRVHAMAGKDLKIDLLPVNSVVKTSQMQDAVHRGVL
;
A
#
# COMPACT_ATOMS: atom_id res chain seq x y z
N MET A 1 27.25 -37.03 -28.83
CA MET A 1 26.03 -36.38 -29.34
C MET A 1 25.68 -35.19 -28.45
N SER A 2 26.18 -33.99 -28.75
CA SER A 2 25.88 -32.80 -27.92
C SER A 2 24.47 -32.31 -28.23
N LYS A 3 23.55 -32.47 -27.27
CA LYS A 3 22.16 -32.05 -27.43
C LYS A 3 22.12 -30.53 -27.31
N LYS A 4 22.04 -29.82 -28.44
CA LYS A 4 21.80 -28.36 -28.46
C LYS A 4 20.53 -28.09 -27.66
N LEU A 5 20.67 -27.39 -26.54
CA LEU A 5 19.54 -26.89 -25.75
C LEU A 5 18.84 -25.81 -26.58
N ASP A 6 17.71 -26.18 -27.16
CA ASP A 6 16.88 -25.27 -27.96
C ASP A 6 15.95 -24.46 -27.03
N ARG A 7 15.72 -23.18 -27.35
CA ARG A 7 14.84 -22.28 -26.57
C ARG A 7 13.43 -22.86 -26.38
N ARG A 8 12.92 -23.62 -27.36
CA ARG A 8 11.63 -24.32 -27.22
C ARG A 8 11.65 -25.42 -26.16
N SER A 9 12.76 -26.14 -26.01
CA SER A 9 12.91 -27.16 -24.97
C SER A 9 13.02 -26.53 -23.58
N PHE A 10 13.63 -25.35 -23.47
CA PHE A 10 13.67 -24.58 -22.22
C PHE A 10 12.28 -24.08 -21.80
N LEU A 11 11.52 -23.49 -22.74
CA LEU A 11 10.16 -23.01 -22.48
C LEU A 11 9.20 -24.13 -22.08
N LYS A 12 9.29 -25.31 -22.72
CA LYS A 12 8.51 -26.49 -22.33
C LYS A 12 8.87 -27.02 -20.93
N GLY A 13 10.14 -26.94 -20.55
CA GLY A 13 10.59 -27.29 -19.20
C GLY A 13 10.06 -26.32 -18.14
N ALA A 14 10.09 -25.01 -18.42
CA ALA A 14 9.58 -23.96 -17.53
C ALA A 14 8.06 -24.04 -17.29
N THR A 15 7.29 -24.44 -18.31
CA THR A 15 5.84 -24.65 -18.16
C THR A 15 5.50 -25.88 -17.33
N ALA A 16 6.36 -26.91 -17.32
CA ALA A 16 6.13 -28.13 -16.55
C ALA A 16 6.41 -27.94 -15.05
N THR A 17 7.38 -27.09 -14.69
CA THR A 17 7.66 -26.74 -13.29
C THR A 17 6.64 -25.77 -12.68
N ALA A 18 6.01 -24.91 -13.48
CA ALA A 18 4.97 -23.99 -13.01
C ALA A 18 3.66 -24.71 -12.61
N ALA A 19 3.34 -25.84 -13.24
CA ALA A 19 2.13 -26.61 -12.94
C ALA A 19 2.23 -27.44 -11.65
N ALA A 20 3.44 -27.74 -11.16
CA ALA A 20 3.66 -28.49 -9.93
C ALA A 20 3.71 -27.60 -8.66
N SER A 21 3.90 -26.29 -8.81
CA SER A 21 3.95 -25.34 -7.69
C SER A 21 2.58 -24.82 -7.24
N SER A 22 1.48 -25.18 -7.92
CA SER A 22 0.13 -24.67 -7.60
C SER A 22 -0.63 -25.45 -6.53
N LEU A 23 -0.10 -26.55 -6.01
CA LEU A 23 -0.81 -27.43 -5.06
C LEU A 23 -0.22 -27.49 -3.65
N GLY A 24 0.80 -26.68 -3.31
CA GLY A 24 1.53 -26.87 -2.04
C GLY A 24 2.03 -25.63 -1.32
N PHE A 25 1.86 -24.43 -1.87
CA PHE A 25 2.25 -23.20 -1.19
C PHE A 25 1.02 -22.31 -1.07
N PRO A 26 0.68 -21.79 0.12
CA PRO A 26 -0.24 -20.67 0.21
C PRO A 26 0.32 -19.63 -0.74
N ALA A 27 -0.48 -19.22 -1.73
CA ALA A 27 -0.12 -18.12 -2.59
C ALA A 27 0.26 -16.94 -1.67
N LEU A 28 1.56 -16.69 -1.49
CA LEU A 28 2.07 -15.47 -0.91
C LEU A 28 1.89 -14.37 -1.95
N VAL A 29 0.64 -14.10 -2.33
CA VAL A 29 0.20 -12.98 -3.16
C VAL A 29 0.36 -11.64 -2.41
N ASN A 30 1.01 -11.64 -1.25
CA ASN A 30 1.26 -10.46 -0.43
C ASN A 30 2.72 -9.98 -0.37
N ALA A 31 3.66 -10.50 -1.16
CA ALA A 31 5.09 -10.20 -0.94
C ALA A 31 5.83 -9.39 -2.04
N GLY A 32 5.21 -9.03 -3.17
CA GLY A 32 5.95 -8.37 -4.27
C GLY A 32 5.23 -7.28 -5.06
N GLY A 33 3.93 -7.07 -4.81
CA GLY A 33 3.13 -6.09 -5.55
C GLY A 33 2.54 -5.06 -4.61
N HIS A 34 3.30 -4.01 -4.27
CA HIS A 34 2.85 -2.67 -3.89
C HIS A 34 1.39 -2.64 -3.41
N GLY A 35 1.12 -3.23 -2.24
CA GLY A 35 -0.18 -3.14 -1.60
C GLY A 35 -0.39 -1.67 -1.23
N GLY A 36 -1.50 -1.08 -1.65
CA GLY A 36 -1.80 0.32 -1.37
C GLY A 36 -1.69 0.63 0.12
N THR A 37 -0.90 1.66 0.46
CA THR A 37 -0.74 2.10 1.85
C THR A 37 -1.86 3.08 2.20
N THR A 38 -2.48 2.91 3.38
CA THR A 38 -3.42 3.92 3.91
C THR A 38 -2.82 4.60 5.13
N LEU A 39 -2.60 5.90 5.05
CA LEU A 39 -2.12 6.73 6.15
C LEU A 39 -3.31 7.36 6.88
N LYS A 40 -3.36 7.23 8.21
CA LYS A 40 -4.35 7.92 9.05
C LYS A 40 -3.78 9.28 9.46
N VAL A 41 -4.53 10.35 9.21
CA VAL A 41 -4.09 11.71 9.52
C VAL A 41 -5.20 12.43 10.26
N GLN A 42 -4.96 12.83 11.51
CA GLN A 42 -5.93 13.63 12.26
C GLN A 42 -5.70 15.12 12.02
N ALA A 43 -6.76 15.88 11.73
CA ALA A 43 -6.68 17.33 11.68
C ALA A 43 -6.41 17.91 13.08
N ALA A 44 -5.48 18.88 13.17
CA ALA A 44 -5.22 19.60 14.42
C ALA A 44 -6.22 20.75 14.66
N TRP A 45 -6.90 21.21 13.60
CA TRP A 45 -7.88 22.30 13.62
C TRP A 45 -9.24 21.79 13.09
N GLY A 46 -10.33 22.12 13.79
CA GLY A 46 -11.68 21.63 13.47
C GLY A 46 -12.41 22.35 12.35
N GLY A 47 -11.76 23.25 11.61
CA GLY A 47 -12.39 24.02 10.55
C GLY A 47 -11.49 25.12 9.99
N GLY A 48 -12.07 25.94 9.11
CA GLY A 48 -11.39 27.05 8.44
C GLY A 48 -10.37 26.59 7.40
N ILE A 49 -9.56 27.55 6.94
CA ILE A 49 -8.64 27.36 5.81
C ILE A 49 -7.64 26.21 6.02
N PHE A 50 -7.27 25.90 7.26
CA PHE A 50 -6.35 24.79 7.54
C PHE A 50 -6.98 23.43 7.26
N LEU A 51 -8.27 23.25 7.59
CA LEU A 51 -8.98 22.01 7.30
C LEU A 51 -9.27 21.89 5.80
N GLU A 52 -9.65 23.00 5.15
CA GLU A 52 -9.84 23.06 3.70
C GLU A 52 -8.56 22.72 2.94
N ASN A 53 -7.42 23.28 3.34
CA ASN A 53 -6.12 22.99 2.74
C ASN A 53 -5.70 21.53 2.97
N ALA A 54 -6.02 20.95 4.14
CA ALA A 54 -5.76 19.54 4.40
C ALA A 54 -6.59 18.64 3.48
N GLN A 55 -7.87 18.95 3.27
CA GLN A 55 -8.72 18.22 2.33
C GLN A 55 -8.19 18.35 0.89
N ALA A 56 -7.83 19.56 0.46
CA ALA A 56 -7.27 19.78 -0.88
C ALA A 56 -5.95 19.01 -1.10
N TYR A 57 -5.11 18.89 -0.07
CA TYR A 57 -3.91 18.07 -0.12
C TYR A 57 -4.24 16.58 -0.27
N VAL A 58 -5.20 16.07 0.50
CA VAL A 58 -5.68 14.68 0.42
C VAL A 58 -6.21 14.36 -0.97
N ASP A 59 -7.05 15.22 -1.53
CA ASP A 59 -7.62 15.05 -2.86
C ASP A 59 -6.52 15.00 -3.93
N ARG A 60 -5.51 15.87 -3.82
CA ARG A 60 -4.35 15.87 -4.71
C ARG A 60 -3.54 14.58 -4.61
N VAL A 61 -3.32 14.08 -3.39
CA VAL A 61 -2.62 12.80 -3.18
C VAL A 61 -3.40 11.66 -3.82
N HIS A 62 -4.72 11.58 -3.60
CA HIS A 62 -5.55 10.52 -4.20
C HIS A 62 -5.56 10.60 -5.74
N ALA A 63 -5.58 11.81 -6.31
CA ALA A 63 -5.52 11.99 -7.76
C ALA A 63 -4.17 11.57 -8.37
N MET A 64 -3.07 11.71 -7.63
CA MET A 64 -1.72 11.41 -8.11
C MET A 64 -1.24 9.98 -7.81
N ALA A 65 -1.64 9.42 -6.67
CA ALA A 65 -1.09 8.17 -6.17
C ALA A 65 -1.83 6.91 -6.65
N GLY A 66 -2.98 7.06 -7.31
CA GLY A 66 -3.77 5.94 -7.81
C GLY A 66 -4.15 4.98 -6.69
N LYS A 67 -3.72 3.72 -6.77
CA LYS A 67 -4.01 2.68 -5.77
C LYS A 67 -2.92 2.54 -4.70
N ASP A 68 -1.80 3.24 -4.84
CA ASP A 68 -0.59 2.95 -4.06
C ASP A 68 -0.55 3.70 -2.73
N LEU A 69 -1.22 4.86 -2.64
CA LEU A 69 -1.34 5.63 -1.40
C LEU A 69 -2.74 6.26 -1.25
N LYS A 70 -3.33 6.05 -0.08
CA LYS A 70 -4.56 6.72 0.38
C LYS A 70 -4.28 7.43 1.70
N ILE A 71 -4.86 8.61 1.88
CA ILE A 71 -4.91 9.31 3.17
C ILE A 71 -6.35 9.26 3.69
N ASP A 72 -6.52 8.82 4.94
CA ASP A 72 -7.75 8.90 5.71
C ASP A 72 -7.67 10.11 6.65
N LEU A 73 -8.33 11.20 6.26
CA LEU A 73 -8.33 12.45 7.02
C LEU A 73 -9.42 12.42 8.09
N LEU A 74 -8.98 12.35 9.35
CA LEU A 74 -9.84 12.24 10.51
C LEU A 74 -10.15 13.64 11.09
N PRO A 75 -11.38 13.88 11.57
CA PRO A 75 -11.74 15.12 12.24
C PRO A 75 -10.88 15.41 13.47
N VAL A 76 -10.81 16.68 13.86
CA VAL A 76 -10.10 17.08 15.09
C VAL A 76 -10.61 16.31 16.31
N ASN A 77 -9.68 15.89 17.17
CA ASN A 77 -9.95 15.17 18.42
C ASN A 77 -10.72 13.83 18.27
N SER A 78 -10.80 13.25 17.07
CA SER A 78 -11.54 12.00 16.84
C SER A 78 -10.81 10.74 17.34
N VAL A 79 -9.47 10.77 17.39
CA VAL A 79 -8.63 9.67 17.89
C VAL A 79 -7.94 10.07 19.19
N VAL A 80 -7.30 11.25 19.21
CA VAL A 80 -6.60 11.80 20.37
C VAL A 80 -6.79 13.31 20.48
N LYS A 81 -6.61 13.88 21.67
CA LYS A 81 -6.56 15.34 21.82
C LYS A 81 -5.42 15.93 20.99
N THR A 82 -5.57 17.14 20.45
CA THR A 82 -4.51 17.80 19.65
C THR A 82 -3.15 17.82 20.36
N SER A 83 -3.11 18.04 21.68
CA SER A 83 -1.87 18.04 22.47
C SER A 83 -1.15 16.68 22.54
N GLN A 84 -1.83 15.59 22.16
CA GLN A 84 -1.31 14.22 22.20
C GLN A 84 -0.95 13.69 20.80
N MET A 85 -1.15 14.47 19.74
CA MET A 85 -0.98 13.99 18.36
C MET A 85 0.45 13.52 18.06
N GLN A 86 1.48 14.20 18.58
CA GLN A 86 2.87 13.78 18.36
C GLN A 86 3.18 12.41 19.00
N ASP A 87 2.69 12.19 20.21
CA ASP A 87 2.83 10.92 20.91
C ASP A 87 2.04 9.80 20.22
N ALA A 88 0.85 10.12 19.69
CA ALA A 88 0.05 9.20 18.90
C ALA A 88 0.78 8.74 17.62
N VAL A 89 1.43 9.65 16.89
CA VAL A 89 2.26 9.29 15.72
C VAL A 89 3.47 8.45 16.14
N HIS A 90 4.16 8.85 17.22
CA HIS A 90 5.33 8.10 17.70
C HIS A 90 5.00 6.66 18.09
N ARG A 91 3.81 6.43 18.67
CA ARG A 91 3.33 5.11 19.09
C ARG A 91 2.59 4.35 17.98
N GLY A 92 2.45 4.93 16.78
CA GLY A 92 1.74 4.31 15.66
C GLY A 92 0.22 4.19 15.86
N VAL A 93 -0.36 5.04 16.71
CA VAL A 93 -1.82 5.17 16.85
C VAL A 93 -2.41 5.93 15.64
N LEU A 94 -1.68 6.92 15.15
CA LEU A 94 -1.89 7.62 13.87
C LEU A 94 -0.78 7.25 12.89
#